data_AF-A0A064CHD6-F1
#
_entry.id   AF-A0A064CHD6-F1
#
_cell.length_a   1.000
_cell.length_b   1.000
_cell.length_c   1.000
_cell.angle_alpha   90.00
_cell.angle_beta   90.00
_cell.angle_gamma   90.00
#
_symmetry.space_group_name_H-M   'P 1'
#
loop_
_entity.id
_entity.type
_entity.pdbx_description
1 polymer ?
#
loop_
_entity_poly.entity_id
_entity_poly.type
_entity_poly.pdbx_seq_one_letter_code
_entity_poly.pdbx_strand_id
1 'polypeptide(L)'
;MQNAAPKDGARDQTRQTDRTAPLRQNTTREIDWLAVNQYVTPRIARLGQPVPLPGSVAWCTLYNHDPLKLGSCLMVVPWWAVDQGTRQDALREAGLAISAAADWTGIVRGQAQRRKAVADGAYIPRRST
;
A
#
# COMPACT_ATOMS: atom_id res chain seq x y z
N MET A 1 -51.52 32.69 26.35
CA MET A 1 -50.36 33.27 25.62
C MET A 1 -49.17 32.37 25.93
N GLN A 2 -48.73 31.56 24.97
CA GLN A 2 -47.43 31.69 24.26
C GLN A 2 -46.23 31.47 25.21
N ASN A 3 -45.25 30.59 25.02
CA ASN A 3 -44.70 29.82 23.88
C ASN A 3 -43.87 28.66 24.51
N ALA A 4 -43.85 27.44 23.97
CA ALA A 4 -42.77 26.88 23.11
C ALA A 4 -41.33 27.25 23.56
N ALA A 5 -40.35 26.38 23.77
CA ALA A 5 -40.12 24.97 23.41
C ALA A 5 -38.91 24.44 24.22
N PRO A 6 -38.69 23.11 24.29
CA PRO A 6 -37.47 22.51 24.82
C PRO A 6 -36.43 22.34 23.71
N LYS A 7 -35.19 22.85 23.82
CA LYS A 7 -34.10 22.50 22.88
C LYS A 7 -32.71 22.55 23.52
N ASP A 8 -32.42 21.61 24.42
CA ASP A 8 -31.04 21.25 24.81
C ASP A 8 -30.48 20.02 24.07
N GLY A 9 -31.23 19.45 23.10
CA GLY A 9 -30.82 18.22 22.40
C GLY A 9 -30.16 18.41 21.03
N ALA A 10 -29.97 19.64 20.54
CA ALA A 10 -29.66 19.88 19.12
C ALA A 10 -28.19 20.19 18.80
N ARG A 11 -27.34 20.46 19.81
CA ARG A 11 -25.93 20.84 19.56
C ARG A 11 -24.94 19.69 19.63
N ASP A 12 -25.36 18.52 20.10
CA ASP A 12 -24.50 17.33 20.22
C ASP A 12 -24.62 16.35 19.05
N GLN A 13 -25.65 16.50 18.20
CA GLN A 13 -25.86 15.60 17.06
C GLN A 13 -24.99 15.95 15.85
N THR A 14 -24.60 17.22 15.69
CA THR A 14 -23.82 17.71 14.54
C THR A 14 -22.35 17.28 14.59
N ARG A 15 -21.86 16.80 15.74
CA ARG A 15 -20.48 16.24 15.88
C ARG A 15 -20.43 14.73 15.63
N GLN A 16 -21.58 14.07 15.58
CA GLN A 16 -21.67 12.60 15.58
C GLN A 16 -21.92 12.01 14.17
N THR A 17 -22.11 12.83 13.13
CA THR A 17 -22.35 12.35 11.76
C THR A 17 -21.09 12.24 10.89
N ASP A 18 -19.90 12.52 11.42
CA ASP A 18 -18.62 12.40 10.70
C ASP A 18 -17.82 11.13 11.07
N ARG A 19 -18.50 10.14 11.70
CA ARG A 19 -17.92 8.86 12.14
C ARG A 19 -18.11 7.71 11.15
N THR A 20 -18.23 8.03 9.86
CA THR A 20 -18.20 7.03 8.77
C THR A 20 -17.21 7.43 7.68
N ALA A 21 -16.14 8.13 8.05
CA ALA A 21 -14.92 8.05 7.26
C ALA A 21 -14.49 6.57 7.27
N PRO A 22 -14.25 5.92 6.11
CA PRO A 22 -13.71 4.57 6.12
C PRO A 22 -12.45 4.61 6.99
N LEU A 23 -12.40 3.74 8.01
CA LEU A 23 -11.22 3.58 8.85
C LEU A 23 -10.03 3.58 7.89
N ARG A 24 -9.13 4.57 8.00
CA ARG A 24 -7.85 4.48 7.33
C ARG A 24 -7.19 3.25 7.94
N GLN A 25 -7.35 2.13 7.26
CA GLN A 25 -6.58 0.95 7.55
C GLN A 25 -5.16 1.42 7.35
N ASN A 26 -4.43 1.59 8.46
CA ASN A 26 -2.97 1.64 8.44
C ASN A 26 -2.51 0.22 8.09
N THR A 27 -2.86 -0.21 6.88
CA THR A 27 -2.53 -1.50 6.30
C THR A 27 -1.17 -1.34 5.69
N THR A 28 -0.17 -1.92 6.34
CA THR A 28 1.12 -2.19 5.71
C THR A 28 0.88 -2.83 4.34
N ARG A 29 1.72 -2.49 3.36
CA ARG A 29 1.73 -3.12 2.03
C ARG A 29 2.70 -4.29 1.96
N GLU A 30 3.33 -4.62 3.09
CA GLU A 30 4.24 -5.75 3.21
C GLU A 30 3.52 -7.06 2.90
N ILE A 31 4.20 -7.94 2.18
CA ILE A 31 3.70 -9.24 1.80
C ILE A 31 4.60 -10.29 2.46
N ASP A 32 4.06 -10.99 3.45
CA ASP A 32 4.78 -12.04 4.17
C ASP A 32 4.72 -13.37 3.40
N TRP A 33 5.85 -13.73 2.80
CA TRP A 33 6.02 -15.01 2.11
C TRP A 33 5.78 -16.22 3.01
N LEU A 34 6.29 -16.21 4.24
CA LEU A 34 6.22 -17.36 5.13
C LEU A 34 4.77 -17.66 5.51
N ALA A 35 3.99 -16.62 5.85
CA ALA A 35 2.56 -16.75 6.11
C ALA A 35 1.80 -17.34 4.91
N VAL A 36 2.09 -16.86 3.71
CA VAL A 36 1.51 -17.39 2.46
C VAL A 36 1.90 -18.86 2.26
N ASN A 37 3.17 -19.21 2.43
CA ASN A 37 3.66 -20.57 2.25
C ASN A 37 3.04 -21.55 3.25
N GLN A 38 2.93 -21.15 4.52
CA GLN A 38 2.28 -21.91 5.58
C GLN A 38 0.78 -22.11 5.31
N TYR A 39 0.12 -21.14 4.68
CA TYR A 39 -1.27 -21.27 4.26
C TYR A 39 -1.46 -22.23 3.08
N VAL A 40 -0.58 -22.14 2.07
CA VAL A 40 -0.70 -22.87 0.80
C VAL A 40 -0.26 -24.33 0.92
N THR A 41 0.88 -24.60 1.57
CA THR A 41 1.50 -25.93 1.66
C THR A 41 0.53 -27.04 2.12
N PRO A 42 -0.18 -26.90 3.25
CA PRO A 42 -1.08 -27.97 3.71
C PRO A 42 -2.31 -28.15 2.79
N ARG A 43 -2.72 -27.13 2.05
CA ARG A 43 -3.84 -27.24 1.08
C ARG A 43 -3.45 -28.04 -0.14
N ILE A 44 -2.22 -27.85 -0.63
CA ILE A 44 -1.68 -28.64 -1.73
C ILE A 44 -1.44 -30.07 -1.30
N ALA A 45 -0.88 -30.29 -0.11
CA ALA A 45 -0.64 -31.64 0.41
C ALA A 45 -1.94 -32.47 0.50
N ARG A 46 -3.07 -31.85 0.83
CA ARG A 46 -4.40 -32.51 0.90
C ARG A 46 -4.91 -33.02 -0.45
N LEU A 47 -4.38 -32.55 -1.57
CA LEU A 47 -4.77 -33.04 -2.89
C LEU A 47 -4.29 -34.48 -3.10
N GLY A 48 -3.21 -34.90 -2.42
CA GLY A 48 -2.73 -36.29 -2.44
C GLY A 48 -2.14 -36.75 -3.78
N GLN A 49 -1.97 -35.84 -4.73
CA GLN A 49 -1.43 -36.12 -6.07
C GLN A 49 -0.46 -35.00 -6.48
N PRO A 50 0.50 -35.29 -7.38
CA PRO A 50 1.33 -34.26 -7.98
C PRO A 50 0.48 -33.20 -8.68
N VAL A 51 0.71 -31.94 -8.34
CA VAL A 51 -0.01 -30.81 -8.92
C VAL A 51 0.75 -30.30 -10.15
N PRO A 52 0.12 -30.22 -11.34
CA PRO A 52 0.80 -29.72 -12.53
C PRO A 52 1.12 -28.22 -12.40
N LEU A 53 2.10 -27.74 -13.16
CA LEU A 53 2.37 -26.30 -13.22
C LEU A 53 1.21 -25.56 -13.90
N PRO A 54 0.76 -24.40 -13.39
CA PRO A 54 -0.26 -23.58 -14.05
C PRO A 54 0.11 -23.28 -15.50
N GLY A 55 -0.83 -23.46 -16.42
CA GLY A 55 -0.62 -23.21 -17.85
C GLY A 55 0.18 -24.28 -18.59
N SER A 56 0.70 -25.31 -17.92
CA SER A 56 1.28 -26.48 -18.59
C SER A 56 0.24 -27.23 -19.41
N VAL A 57 0.67 -28.06 -20.38
CA VAL A 57 -0.25 -28.91 -21.16
C VAL A 57 -1.13 -29.77 -20.25
N ALA A 58 -0.53 -30.39 -19.23
CA ALA A 58 -1.25 -31.20 -18.24
C ALA A 58 -2.31 -30.39 -17.48
N TRP A 59 -2.03 -29.12 -17.17
CA TRP A 59 -2.99 -28.21 -16.54
C TRP A 59 -4.13 -27.79 -17.48
N CYS A 60 -3.81 -27.51 -18.75
CA CYS A 60 -4.80 -27.15 -19.76
C CYS A 60 -5.79 -28.27 -20.04
N THR A 61 -5.37 -29.53 -19.92
CA THR A 61 -6.23 -30.71 -20.08
C THR A 61 -7.16 -30.97 -18.89
N LEU A 62 -6.96 -30.31 -17.74
CA LEU A 62 -7.84 -30.47 -16.57
C LEU A 62 -9.20 -29.78 -16.78
N TYR A 63 -10.26 -30.39 -16.25
CA TYR A 63 -11.58 -29.75 -16.17
C TYR A 63 -11.52 -28.46 -15.35
N ASN A 64 -12.37 -27.49 -15.68
CA ASN A 64 -12.36 -26.17 -15.01
C ASN A 64 -12.64 -26.23 -13.51
N HIS A 65 -13.35 -27.25 -13.05
CA HIS A 65 -13.68 -27.46 -11.63
C HIS A 65 -12.81 -28.52 -10.97
N ASP A 66 -11.76 -29.00 -11.65
CA ASP A 66 -10.82 -29.94 -11.07
C ASP A 66 -10.05 -29.25 -9.92
N PRO A 67 -10.05 -29.81 -8.70
CA PRO A 67 -9.33 -29.24 -7.57
C PRO A 67 -7.81 -29.12 -7.82
N LEU A 68 -7.21 -29.97 -8.67
CA LEU A 68 -5.81 -29.83 -9.07
C LEU A 68 -5.58 -28.56 -9.88
N LYS A 69 -6.56 -28.12 -10.68
CA LYS A 69 -6.44 -26.91 -11.50
C LYS A 69 -6.34 -25.66 -10.64
N LEU A 70 -7.18 -25.57 -9.60
CA LEU A 70 -7.09 -24.52 -8.57
C LEU A 70 -5.83 -24.68 -7.71
N GLY A 71 -5.51 -25.90 -7.29
CA GLY A 71 -4.32 -26.22 -6.50
C GLY A 71 -3.03 -25.78 -7.18
N SER A 72 -2.97 -25.91 -8.51
CA SER A 72 -1.85 -25.44 -9.33
C SER A 72 -1.67 -23.92 -9.20
N CYS A 73 -2.76 -23.16 -9.30
CA CYS A 73 -2.72 -21.71 -9.14
C CYS A 73 -2.30 -21.31 -7.72
N LEU A 74 -2.74 -22.06 -6.69
CA LEU A 74 -2.34 -21.82 -5.31
C LEU A 74 -0.84 -22.09 -5.08
N MET A 75 -0.29 -23.13 -5.72
CA MET A 75 1.12 -23.51 -5.62
C MET A 75 2.09 -22.41 -6.05
N VAL A 76 1.67 -21.54 -6.97
CA VAL A 76 2.53 -20.45 -7.46
C VAL A 76 2.47 -19.17 -6.61
N VAL A 77 1.49 -19.04 -5.72
CA VAL A 77 1.29 -17.84 -4.89
C VAL A 77 2.51 -17.52 -3.99
N PRO A 78 3.18 -18.51 -3.35
CA PRO A 78 4.39 -18.21 -2.59
C PRO A 78 5.49 -17.56 -3.45
N TRP A 79 5.69 -17.99 -4.69
CA TRP A 79 6.70 -17.39 -5.57
C TRP A 79 6.39 -15.94 -5.90
N TRP A 80 5.12 -15.62 -6.15
CA TRP A 80 4.68 -14.24 -6.31
C TRP A 80 4.94 -13.41 -5.05
N ALA A 81 4.66 -13.96 -3.86
CA ALA A 81 4.90 -13.27 -2.60
C ALA A 81 6.40 -12.93 -2.38
N VAL A 82 7.31 -13.87 -2.71
CA VAL A 82 8.76 -13.59 -2.70
C VAL A 82 9.11 -12.45 -3.65
N ASP A 83 8.67 -12.52 -4.90
CA ASP A 83 8.96 -11.51 -5.93
C ASP A 83 8.47 -10.11 -5.48
N GLN A 84 7.28 -10.03 -4.88
CA GLN A 84 6.80 -8.75 -4.34
C GLN A 84 7.66 -8.24 -3.19
N GLY A 85 8.06 -9.10 -2.26
CA GLY A 85 8.99 -8.74 -1.18
C GLY A 85 10.30 -8.17 -1.73
N THR A 86 10.91 -8.87 -2.69
CA THR A 86 12.15 -8.43 -3.35
C THR A 86 11.99 -7.08 -4.06
N ARG A 87 10.87 -6.85 -4.73
CA ARG A 87 10.59 -5.55 -5.38
C ARG A 87 10.44 -4.43 -4.35
N GLN A 88 9.80 -4.69 -3.21
CA GLN A 88 9.66 -3.71 -2.14
C GLN A 88 11.02 -3.37 -1.51
N ASP A 89 11.88 -4.36 -1.31
CA ASP A 89 13.24 -4.15 -0.82
C ASP A 89 14.06 -3.30 -1.79
N ALA A 90 14.01 -3.60 -3.09
CA ALA A 90 14.69 -2.81 -4.12
C ALA A 90 14.20 -1.35 -4.16
N LEU A 91 12.88 -1.13 -4.04
CA LEU A 91 12.30 0.22 -3.95
C LEU A 91 12.75 0.95 -2.69
N ARG A 92 12.81 0.26 -1.55
CA ARG A 92 13.29 0.81 -0.28
C ARG A 92 14.74 1.23 -0.40
N GLU A 93 15.59 0.38 -0.95
CA GLU A 93 17.02 0.65 -1.16
C GLU A 93 17.22 1.85 -2.10
N ALA A 94 16.51 1.90 -3.23
CA ALA A 94 16.55 3.03 -4.14
C ALA A 94 16.12 4.34 -3.45
N GLY A 95 15.07 4.31 -2.63
CA GLY A 95 14.61 5.46 -1.85
C GLY A 95 15.66 5.94 -0.83
N LEU A 96 16.34 5.01 -0.16
CA LEU A 96 17.45 5.34 0.75
C LEU A 96 18.64 5.94 -0.01
N ALA A 97 19.00 5.39 -1.16
CA ALA A 97 20.08 5.91 -1.98
C ALA A 97 19.81 7.36 -2.46
N ILE A 98 18.59 7.65 -2.93
CA ILE A 98 18.17 9.02 -3.29
C ILE A 98 18.20 9.94 -2.07
N SER A 99 17.73 9.46 -0.93
CA SER A 99 17.73 10.22 0.32
C SER A 99 19.15 10.55 0.79
N ALA A 100 20.11 9.64 0.56
CA ALA A 100 21.51 9.84 0.92
C ALA A 100 22.30 10.66 -0.13
N ALA A 101 21.86 10.70 -1.39
CA ALA A 101 22.62 11.31 -2.48
C ALA A 101 22.66 12.85 -2.46
N ALA A 102 21.73 13.52 -1.77
CA ALA A 102 21.64 14.98 -1.74
C ALA A 102 21.62 15.54 -0.31
N ASP A 103 22.22 16.72 -0.11
CA ASP A 103 22.04 17.49 1.12
C ASP A 103 20.64 18.14 1.14
N TRP A 104 19.64 17.32 1.47
CA TRP A 104 18.26 17.75 1.58
C TRP A 104 18.09 18.86 2.61
N THR A 105 18.93 18.91 3.64
CA THR A 105 18.91 19.98 4.64
C THR A 105 19.32 21.30 4.01
N GLY A 106 20.40 21.32 3.24
CA GLY A 106 20.86 22.47 2.46
C GLY A 106 19.81 22.94 1.45
N ILE A 107 19.17 22.00 0.73
CA ILE A 107 18.10 22.31 -0.24
C ILE A 107 16.91 22.98 0.45
N VAL A 108 16.43 22.41 1.57
CA VAL A 108 15.31 22.97 2.34
C VAL A 108 15.67 24.33 2.92
N ARG A 109 16.88 24.51 3.45
CA ARG A 109 17.37 25.81 3.93
C ARG A 109 17.40 26.84 2.81
N GLY A 110 17.93 26.50 1.64
CA GLY A 110 17.97 27.38 0.48
C GLY A 110 16.58 27.78 -0.02
N GLN A 111 15.62 26.84 -0.05
CA GLN A 111 14.21 27.10 -0.37
C GLN A 111 13.58 28.06 0.64
N ALA A 112 13.78 27.83 1.94
CA ALA A 112 13.25 28.68 3.00
C ALA A 112 13.84 30.11 2.94
N GLN A 113 15.16 30.23 2.77
CA GLN A 113 15.84 31.50 2.61
C GLN A 113 15.33 32.27 1.38
N ARG A 114 15.13 31.58 0.25
CA ARG A 114 14.55 32.19 -0.96
C ARG A 114 13.13 32.69 -0.72
N ARG A 115 12.26 31.89 -0.10
CA ARG A 115 10.88 32.32 0.22
C ARG A 115 10.87 33.55 1.12
N LYS A 116 11.75 33.57 2.14
CA LYS A 116 11.91 34.74 3.02
C LYS A 116 12.38 35.96 2.24
N ALA A 117 13.42 35.84 1.41
CA ALA A 117 13.91 36.96 0.60
C ALA A 117 12.84 37.50 -0.37
N VAL A 118 11.97 36.65 -0.90
CA VAL A 118 10.83 37.09 -1.73
C VAL A 118 9.81 37.86 -0.90
N ALA A 119 9.44 37.36 0.28
CA ALA A 119 8.49 38.02 1.17
C ALA A 119 9.00 39.37 1.69
N ASP A 120 10.29 39.44 2.02
CA ASP A 120 10.96 40.64 2.52
C ASP A 120 11.34 41.63 1.40
N GLY A 121 11.07 41.29 0.13
CA GLY A 121 11.40 42.11 -1.05
C GLY A 121 12.89 42.16 -1.42
N ALA A 122 13.75 41.44 -0.70
CA ALA A 122 15.20 41.36 -0.93
C ALA A 122 15.59 40.40 -2.09
N TYR A 123 14.64 39.71 -2.71
CA TYR A 123 14.89 38.75 -3.78
C TYR A 123 15.21 39.43 -5.11
N ILE A 124 16.40 39.14 -5.65
CA ILE A 124 16.82 39.59 -6.98
C ILE A 124 16.78 38.39 -7.95
N PRO A 125 15.97 38.45 -9.02
CA PRO A 125 15.91 37.38 -10.01
C PRO A 125 17.21 37.32 -10.81
N ARG A 126 17.66 36.10 -11.11
CA ARG A 126 18.81 35.91 -12.02
C ARG A 126 18.36 36.25 -13.44
N ARG A 127 19.13 37.08 -14.13
CA ARG A 127 18.93 37.36 -15.55
C ARG A 127 19.23 36.06 -16.32
N SER A 128 18.24 35.53 -17.02
CA SER A 128 18.43 34.40 -17.93
C SER A 128 19.32 34.84 -19.08
N THR A 129 20.36 34.06 -19.36
CA THR A 129 21.24 34.23 -20.52
C THR A 129 20.51 33.88 -21.81
#